data_AF-A0A5C4R2B2-F1
#
_entry.id   AF-A0A5C4R2B2-F1
#
_cell.length_a   1.000
_cell.length_b   1.000
_cell.length_c   1.000
_cell.angle_alpha   90.00
_cell.angle_beta   90.00
_cell.angle_gamma   90.00
#
_symmetry.space_group_name_H-M   'P 1'
#
loop_
_entity.id
_entity.type
_entity.pdbx_description
1 polymer ?
#
loop_
_entity_poly.entity_id
_entity_poly.type
_entity_poly.pdbx_seq_one_letter_code
_entity_poly.pdbx_strand_id
1 'polypeptide(L)'
;MFDLDEENTIPAWLGSSLLLIAGTLSFFLYKQDAVENKKCWLGISILLVFLSMDEASMVHERMGILAVSIVAIIFFISGGFSYLKFLFRLNRNVMHCIIFAAIFFFLGSVFVDSLNSPYIQKYGRDNIAYRCLATIEEGFEFTGIFLFLQGLIKQLGIIRRHG
;
A
#
# COMPACT_ATOMS: atom_id res chain seq x y z
N MET A 1 18.53 -18.85 13.69
CA MET A 1 17.55 -19.86 14.12
C MET A 1 16.51 -19.92 13.03
N PHE A 2 16.35 -21.10 12.42
CA PHE A 2 15.28 -21.38 11.47
C PHE A 2 14.06 -21.72 12.33
N ASP A 3 13.36 -20.70 12.81
CA ASP A 3 12.01 -20.85 13.34
C ASP A 3 11.03 -20.65 12.20
N LEU A 4 10.63 -21.78 11.63
CA LEU A 4 9.58 -21.88 10.61
C LEU A 4 8.17 -21.68 11.19
N ASP A 5 8.05 -21.37 12.49
CA ASP A 5 6.78 -21.20 13.20
C ASP A 5 6.55 -19.78 13.77
N GLU A 6 7.49 -18.82 13.65
CA GLU A 6 7.37 -17.49 14.32
C GLU A 6 7.25 -16.25 13.40
N GLU A 7 7.43 -16.34 12.08
CA GLU A 7 7.43 -15.14 11.19
C GLU A 7 6.47 -15.24 9.98
N ASN A 8 5.20 -15.54 10.25
CA ASN A 8 4.10 -15.22 9.33
C ASN A 8 2.85 -14.91 10.15
N THR A 9 2.81 -13.69 10.70
CA THR A 9 1.66 -13.24 11.45
C THR A 9 0.43 -13.22 10.53
N ILE A 10 -0.74 -13.62 11.03
CA ILE A 10 -2.02 -13.57 10.29
C ILE A 10 -2.23 -12.19 9.61
N PRO A 11 -1.88 -11.05 10.25
CA PRO A 11 -1.84 -9.74 9.62
C PRO A 11 -0.97 -9.66 8.35
N ALA A 12 0.30 -10.07 8.38
CA ALA A 12 1.19 -9.98 7.21
C ALA A 12 0.67 -10.80 6.02
N TRP A 13 0.12 -12.00 6.27
CA TRP A 13 -0.52 -12.81 5.24
C TRP A 13 -1.76 -12.13 4.65
N LEU A 14 -2.60 -11.53 5.49
CA LEU A 14 -3.78 -10.78 5.04
C LEU A 14 -3.39 -9.53 4.25
N GLY A 15 -2.42 -8.74 4.74
CA GLY A 15 -1.92 -7.53 4.11
C GLY A 15 -1.38 -7.80 2.71
N SER A 16 -0.46 -8.77 2.62
CA SER A 16 0.12 -9.21 1.34
C SER A 16 -0.95 -9.71 0.37
N SER A 17 -1.92 -10.51 0.83
CA SER A 17 -3.02 -11.01 0.00
C SER A 17 -3.92 -9.88 -0.53
N LEU A 18 -4.27 -8.91 0.31
CA LEU A 18 -5.11 -7.77 -0.10
C LEU A 18 -4.38 -6.87 -1.10
N LEU A 19 -3.07 -6.64 -0.90
CA LEU A 19 -2.24 -5.91 -1.85
C LEU A 19 -2.16 -6.63 -3.21
N LEU A 20 -2.04 -7.96 -3.22
CA LEU A 20 -2.03 -8.75 -4.45
C LEU A 20 -3.38 -8.65 -5.20
N ILE A 21 -4.49 -8.71 -4.47
CA ILE A 21 -5.83 -8.50 -5.03
C ILE A 21 -5.93 -7.09 -5.64
N ALA A 22 -5.48 -6.07 -4.92
CA ALA A 22 -5.49 -4.68 -5.40
C ALA A 22 -4.61 -4.51 -6.66
N GLY A 23 -3.44 -5.14 -6.70
CA GLY A 23 -2.54 -5.17 -7.85
C GLY A 23 -3.21 -5.83 -9.06
N THR A 24 -3.91 -6.94 -8.85
CA THR A 24 -4.63 -7.68 -9.90
C THR A 24 -5.82 -6.87 -10.45
N LEU A 25 -6.61 -6.23 -9.58
CA LEU A 25 -7.70 -5.34 -10.00
C LEU A 25 -7.18 -4.12 -10.77
N SER A 26 -6.05 -3.55 -10.34
CA SER A 26 -5.38 -2.46 -11.06
C SER A 26 -4.91 -2.90 -12.45
N PHE A 27 -4.47 -4.15 -12.61
CA PHE A 27 -4.13 -4.72 -13.91
C PHE A 27 -5.37 -4.91 -14.82
N PHE A 28 -6.51 -5.29 -14.26
CA PHE A 28 -7.76 -5.32 -15.04
C PHE A 28 -8.19 -3.93 -15.50
N LEU A 29 -8.05 -2.92 -14.64
CA LEU A 29 -8.28 -1.52 -15.01
C LEU A 29 -7.33 -1.04 -16.10
N TYR A 30 -6.06 -1.46 -16.08
CA TYR A 30 -5.13 -1.21 -17.18
C TYR A 30 -5.67 -1.70 -18.54
N LYS A 31 -6.34 -2.85 -18.58
CA LYS A 31 -6.90 -3.39 -19.83
C LYS A 31 -8.15 -2.63 -20.29
N GLN A 32 -8.99 -2.19 -19.35
CA GLN A 32 -10.36 -1.73 -19.63
C GLN A 32 -10.55 -0.21 -19.60
N ASP A 33 -9.70 0.54 -18.89
CA ASP A 33 -9.85 2.01 -18.76
C ASP A 33 -9.31 2.76 -20.00
N ALA A 34 -9.55 4.07 -20.04
CA ALA A 34 -9.11 4.97 -21.10
C ALA A 34 -7.60 4.94 -21.33
N VAL A 35 -7.17 5.12 -22.58
CA VAL A 35 -5.77 4.98 -23.03
C VAL A 35 -4.82 5.88 -22.22
N GLU A 36 -5.28 7.07 -21.84
CA GLU A 36 -4.52 8.05 -21.07
C GLU A 36 -4.23 7.60 -19.62
N ASN A 37 -5.05 6.69 -19.09
CA ASN A 37 -4.96 6.19 -17.72
C ASN A 37 -4.24 4.84 -17.62
N LYS A 38 -4.17 4.07 -18.71
CA LYS A 38 -3.61 2.72 -18.75
C LYS A 38 -2.21 2.63 -18.12
N LYS A 39 -1.28 3.48 -18.54
CA LYS A 39 0.10 3.44 -18.02
C LYS A 39 0.19 3.65 -16.51
N CYS A 40 -0.69 4.49 -15.94
CA CYS A 40 -0.74 4.74 -14.50
C CYS A 40 -1.29 3.51 -13.77
N TRP A 41 -2.35 2.88 -14.27
CA TRP A 41 -2.88 1.64 -13.70
C TRP A 41 -1.89 0.48 -13.75
N LEU A 42 -1.11 0.36 -14.83
CA LEU A 42 -0.05 -0.63 -14.94
C LEU A 42 1.04 -0.39 -13.90
N GLY A 43 1.49 0.86 -13.76
CA GLY A 43 2.47 1.22 -12.74
C GLY A 43 1.98 0.90 -11.34
N ILE A 44 0.75 1.29 -11.00
CA ILE A 44 0.12 0.97 -9.72
C ILE A 44 0.06 -0.55 -9.49
N SER A 45 -0.33 -1.32 -10.51
CA SER A 45 -0.38 -2.77 -10.42
C SER A 45 0.98 -3.37 -10.08
N ILE A 46 2.03 -2.96 -10.79
CA ILE A 46 3.40 -3.41 -10.54
C ILE A 46 3.85 -3.04 -9.13
N LEU A 47 3.60 -1.80 -8.70
CA LEU A 47 3.93 -1.33 -7.36
C LEU A 47 3.26 -2.15 -6.27
N LEU A 48 1.96 -2.45 -6.40
CA LEU A 48 1.22 -3.21 -5.40
C LEU A 48 1.64 -4.67 -5.33
N VAL A 49 1.99 -5.28 -6.46
CA VAL A 49 2.57 -6.64 -6.45
C VAL A 49 3.93 -6.63 -5.76
N PHE A 50 4.75 -5.62 -6.01
CA PHE A 50 6.04 -5.47 -5.31
C PHE A 50 5.85 -5.29 -3.79
N LEU A 51 4.92 -4.43 -3.37
CA LEU A 51 4.59 -4.24 -1.95
C LEU A 51 4.02 -5.52 -1.32
N SER A 52 3.19 -6.27 -2.05
CA SER A 52 2.69 -7.58 -1.59
C SER A 52 3.82 -8.57 -1.31
N MET A 53 4.84 -8.61 -2.18
CA MET A 53 6.00 -9.47 -1.99
C MET A 53 6.86 -9.02 -0.80
N ASP A 54 7.07 -7.71 -0.65
CA ASP A 54 7.83 -7.16 0.47
C ASP A 54 7.15 -7.47 1.81
N GLU A 55 5.83 -7.27 1.90
CA GLU A 55 5.02 -7.59 3.07
C GLU A 55 5.07 -9.07 3.43
N ALA A 56 4.90 -9.96 2.43
CA ALA A 56 4.93 -11.41 2.65
C ALA A 56 6.31 -11.93 3.08
N SER A 57 7.38 -11.18 2.79
CA SER A 57 8.75 -11.57 3.11
C SER A 57 9.35 -10.77 4.28
N MET A 58 8.58 -9.81 4.82
CA MET A 58 8.99 -8.86 5.86
C MET A 58 10.36 -8.24 5.55
N VAL A 59 10.63 -8.00 4.25
CA VAL A 59 11.96 -7.60 3.78
C VAL A 59 12.31 -6.20 4.27
N HIS A 60 11.34 -5.30 4.35
CA HIS A 60 11.52 -3.96 4.91
C HIS A 60 11.91 -3.96 6.39
N GLU A 61 11.45 -4.93 7.18
CA GLU A 61 11.88 -5.08 8.58
C GLU A 61 13.36 -5.47 8.68
N ARG A 62 13.84 -6.27 7.72
CA ARG A 62 15.21 -6.81 7.71
C ARG A 62 16.23 -5.84 7.09
N MET A 63 15.83 -5.07 6.09
CA MET A 63 16.70 -4.14 5.37
C MET A 63 16.65 -2.70 5.91
N GLY A 64 15.65 -2.38 6.72
CA GLY A 64 15.40 -1.04 7.25
C GLY A 64 14.73 -0.11 6.22
N ILE A 65 13.96 0.85 6.75
CA ILE A 65 13.11 1.84 6.08
C ILE A 65 13.71 2.44 4.80
N LEU A 66 15.03 2.62 4.75
CA LEU A 66 15.72 3.29 3.64
C LEU A 66 15.56 2.55 2.31
N ALA A 67 15.58 1.21 2.27
CA ALA A 67 15.52 0.46 1.01
C ALA A 67 14.14 0.59 0.32
N VAL A 68 13.06 0.46 1.08
CA VAL A 68 11.68 0.58 0.58
C VAL A 68 11.30 2.03 0.30
N SER A 69 11.76 2.96 1.15
CA SER A 69 11.58 4.40 0.93
C SER A 69 12.21 4.85 -0.38
N ILE A 70 13.40 4.34 -0.74
CA ILE A 70 14.06 4.68 -2.01
C ILE A 70 13.24 4.20 -3.21
N VAL A 71 12.67 2.99 -3.18
CA VAL A 71 11.84 2.48 -4.28
C VAL A 71 10.56 3.31 -4.43
N ALA A 72 9.89 3.61 -3.32
CA ALA A 72 8.70 4.46 -3.31
C ALA A 72 9.01 5.89 -3.82
N ILE A 73 10.13 6.47 -3.39
CA ILE A 73 10.61 7.80 -3.82
C ILE A 73 10.96 7.81 -5.30
N ILE A 74 11.68 6.80 -5.82
CA ILE A 74 12.02 6.69 -7.25
C ILE A 74 10.74 6.57 -8.08
N PHE A 75 9.78 5.78 -7.62
CA PHE A 75 8.48 5.63 -8.27
C PHE A 75 7.69 6.96 -8.29
N PHE A 76 7.72 7.69 -7.19
CA PHE A 76 7.06 8.99 -7.05
C PHE A 76 7.77 10.09 -7.86
N ILE A 77 9.10 10.09 -7.95
CA ILE A 77 9.86 11.09 -8.72
C ILE A 77 9.76 10.83 -10.22
N SER A 78 9.84 9.56 -10.65
CA SER A 78 9.78 9.21 -12.08
C SER A 78 8.41 9.44 -12.71
N GLY A 79 7.33 9.43 -11.91
CA GLY A 79 5.96 9.50 -12.42
C GLY A 79 5.00 10.43 -11.68
N GLY A 80 5.41 11.11 -10.60
CA GLY A 80 4.50 11.78 -9.65
C GLY A 80 3.60 12.82 -10.31
N PHE A 81 4.12 13.62 -11.24
CA PHE A 81 3.30 14.58 -11.97
C PHE A 81 2.27 13.93 -12.90
N SER A 82 2.62 12.77 -13.48
CA SER A 82 1.68 11.97 -14.28
C SER A 82 0.60 11.34 -13.41
N TYR A 83 0.94 10.90 -12.20
CA TYR A 83 -0.03 10.36 -11.23
C TYR A 83 -0.99 11.42 -10.71
N LEU A 84 -0.53 12.65 -10.44
CA LEU A 84 -1.41 13.75 -10.06
C LEU A 84 -2.43 14.05 -11.16
N LYS A 85 -1.98 14.16 -12.42
CA LYS A 85 -2.88 14.35 -13.57
C LYS A 85 -3.87 13.20 -13.72
N PHE A 86 -3.41 11.96 -13.51
CA PHE A 86 -4.26 10.77 -13.53
C PHE A 86 -5.34 10.82 -12.44
N LEU A 87 -4.99 11.18 -11.20
CA LEU A 87 -5.96 11.30 -10.10
C LEU A 87 -7.09 12.28 -10.42
N PHE A 88 -6.77 13.44 -11.00
CA PHE A 88 -7.77 14.44 -11.39
C PHE A 88 -8.63 14.03 -12.60
N ARG A 89 -8.22 13.04 -13.40
CA ARG A 89 -9.05 12.48 -14.49
C ARG A 89 -10.06 11.46 -14.00
N LEU A 90 -9.85 10.88 -12.82
CA LEU A 90 -10.78 9.91 -12.24
C LEU A 90 -12.03 10.63 -11.73
N ASN A 91 -13.12 9.88 -11.60
CA ASN A 91 -14.33 10.38 -10.94
C ASN A 91 -13.98 10.81 -9.49
N ARG A 92 -14.55 11.93 -9.02
CA ARG A 92 -14.32 12.48 -7.67
C ARG A 92 -14.46 11.43 -6.56
N ASN A 93 -15.41 10.52 -6.69
CA ASN A 93 -15.62 9.46 -5.70
C ASN A 93 -14.48 8.43 -5.65
N VAL A 94 -13.90 8.10 -6.81
CA VAL A 94 -12.74 7.20 -6.91
C VAL A 94 -11.48 7.91 -6.44
N MET A 95 -11.30 9.17 -6.86
CA MET A 95 -10.19 10.02 -6.46
C MET A 95 -10.11 10.15 -4.94
N HIS A 96 -11.21 10.44 -4.24
CA HIS A 96 -11.23 10.53 -2.79
C HIS A 96 -10.83 9.21 -2.13
N CYS A 97 -11.33 8.07 -2.62
CA CYS A 97 -10.93 6.75 -2.11
C CYS A 97 -9.40 6.54 -2.23
N ILE A 98 -8.81 6.88 -3.37
CA ILE A 98 -7.36 6.70 -3.60
C ILE A 98 -6.55 7.68 -2.75
N ILE A 99 -6.97 8.94 -2.61
CA ILE A 99 -6.27 9.93 -1.79
C ILE A 99 -6.30 9.53 -0.31
N PHE A 100 -7.48 9.19 0.22
CA PHE A 100 -7.57 8.75 1.62
C PHE A 100 -6.81 7.45 1.85
N ALA A 101 -6.86 6.51 0.89
CA ALA A 101 -6.05 5.30 0.96
C ALA A 101 -4.56 5.61 1.11
N ALA A 102 -4.03 6.51 0.27
CA ALA A 102 -2.63 6.92 0.32
C ALA A 102 -2.27 7.61 1.65
N ILE A 103 -3.16 8.46 2.18
CA ILE A 103 -2.96 9.12 3.48
C ILE A 103 -2.87 8.09 4.60
N PHE A 104 -3.82 7.15 4.67
CA PHE A 104 -3.84 6.12 5.71
C PHE A 104 -2.62 5.19 5.63
N PHE A 105 -2.26 4.78 4.41
CA PHE A 105 -1.08 3.95 4.20
C PHE A 105 0.23 4.67 4.60
N PHE A 106 0.36 5.96 4.25
CA PHE A 106 1.52 6.77 4.63
C PHE A 106 1.59 7.02 6.15
N LEU A 107 0.44 7.23 6.80
CA LEU A 107 0.37 7.40 8.25
C LEU A 107 0.76 6.13 9.00
N GLY A 108 0.39 4.94 8.51
CA GLY A 108 0.89 3.67 9.06
C GLY A 108 2.40 3.55 8.86
N SER A 109 2.78 3.21 7.62
CA SER A 109 4.15 2.84 7.23
C SER A 109 5.26 3.86 7.52
N VAL A 110 4.99 5.17 7.40
CA VAL A 110 6.04 6.19 7.55
C VAL A 110 5.95 6.89 8.90
N PHE A 111 4.76 7.29 9.32
CA PHE A 111 4.60 8.09 10.54
C PHE A 111 4.67 7.22 11.80
N VAL A 112 3.95 6.10 11.87
CA VAL A 112 4.00 5.24 13.06
C VAL A 112 5.37 4.56 13.19
N ASP A 113 5.96 4.12 12.08
CA ASP A 113 7.29 3.53 12.10
C ASP A 113 8.39 4.52 12.56
N SER A 114 8.30 5.79 12.12
CA SER A 114 9.20 6.86 12.60
C SER A 114 9.12 7.08 14.12
N LEU A 115 7.96 6.82 14.75
CA LEU A 115 7.79 6.87 16.20
C LEU A 115 8.27 5.59 16.89
N ASN A 116 8.11 4.43 16.24
CA ASN A 116 8.53 3.13 16.75
C ASN A 116 10.05 2.99 16.78
N SER A 117 10.77 3.47 15.76
CA SER A 117 12.23 3.32 15.64
C SER A 117 13.06 3.79 16.85
N PRO A 118 12.88 5.02 17.39
CA PRO A 118 13.58 5.45 18.60
C PRO A 118 13.06 4.78 19.87
N TYR A 119 11.79 4.35 19.88
CA TYR A 119 11.17 3.67 21.01
C TYR A 119 11.75 2.26 21.22
N ILE A 120 11.85 1.48 20.13
CA ILE A 120 12.42 0.13 20.12
C ILE A 120 13.88 0.15 20.58
N GLN A 121 14.68 1.11 20.11
CA GLN A 121 16.09 1.24 20.52
C GLN A 121 16.26 1.49 22.01
N LYS A 122 15.29 2.12 22.67
CA LYS A 122 15.37 2.52 24.08
C LYS A 122 14.72 1.52 25.03
N TYR A 123 13.63 0.88 24.63
CA TYR A 123 12.79 0.05 25.51
C TYR A 123 12.64 -1.41 25.06
N GLY A 124 13.18 -1.78 23.89
CA GLY A 124 12.99 -3.10 23.30
C GLY A 124 11.58 -3.31 22.74
N ARG A 125 11.34 -4.49 22.14
CA ARG A 125 10.03 -4.86 21.54
C ARG A 125 9.05 -5.49 22.54
N ASP A 126 9.52 -5.93 23.71
CA ASP A 126 8.71 -6.65 24.71
C ASP A 126 7.93 -5.70 25.64
N ASN A 127 7.21 -4.73 25.06
CA ASN A 127 6.35 -3.83 25.82
C ASN A 127 4.97 -3.72 25.17
N ILE A 128 3.94 -3.66 26.02
CA ILE A 128 2.54 -3.41 25.64
C ILE A 128 2.43 -2.13 24.79
N ALA A 129 3.20 -1.10 25.12
CA ALA A 129 3.19 0.15 24.35
C ALA A 129 3.60 -0.05 22.89
N TYR A 130 4.65 -0.84 22.62
CA TYR A 130 5.08 -1.18 21.27
C TYR A 130 4.01 -1.99 20.54
N ARG A 131 3.43 -3.01 21.20
CA ARG A 131 2.34 -3.81 20.63
C ARG A 131 1.13 -2.97 20.25
N CYS A 132 0.74 -2.00 21.08
CA CYS A 132 -0.35 -1.08 20.77
C CYS A 132 -0.03 -0.19 19.56
N LEU A 133 1.20 0.34 19.47
CA LEU A 133 1.61 1.16 18.32
C LEU A 133 1.63 0.33 17.02
N ALA A 134 2.17 -0.89 17.06
CA ALA A 134 2.14 -1.81 15.93
C ALA A 134 0.71 -2.15 15.49
N THR A 135 -0.23 -2.36 16.42
CA THR A 135 -1.64 -2.59 16.06
C THR A 135 -2.29 -1.35 15.41
N ILE A 136 -1.91 -0.14 15.83
CA ILE A 136 -2.39 1.10 15.22
C ILE A 136 -1.82 1.27 13.82
N GLU A 137 -0.53 0.95 13.64
CA GLU A 137 0.16 0.94 12.35
C GLU A 137 -0.55 0.01 11.36
N GLU A 138 -0.66 -1.28 11.70
CA GLU A 138 -1.37 -2.28 10.90
C GLU A 138 -2.82 -1.84 10.60
N GLY A 139 -3.53 -1.27 11.58
CA GLY A 139 -4.90 -0.79 11.42
C GLY A 139 -5.02 0.34 10.39
N PHE A 140 -4.06 1.27 10.37
CA PHE A 140 -4.02 2.32 9.36
C PHE A 140 -3.69 1.78 7.97
N GLU A 141 -2.74 0.86 7.86
CA GLU A 141 -2.38 0.25 6.59
C GLU A 141 -3.55 -0.55 5.99
N PHE A 142 -4.22 -1.38 6.78
CA PHE A 142 -5.41 -2.09 6.34
C PHE A 142 -6.52 -1.15 5.91
N THR A 143 -6.77 -0.07 6.67
CA THR A 143 -7.76 0.94 6.30
C THR A 143 -7.40 1.57 4.95
N GLY A 144 -6.12 1.85 4.72
CA GLY A 144 -5.60 2.33 3.44
C GLY A 144 -5.90 1.37 2.29
N ILE A 145 -5.54 0.10 2.46
CA ILE A 145 -5.75 -0.94 1.44
C ILE A 145 -7.25 -1.13 1.14
N PHE A 146 -8.11 -1.14 2.15
CA PHE A 146 -9.56 -1.27 1.97
C PHE A 146 -10.15 -0.09 1.19
N LEU A 147 -9.77 1.14 1.53
CA LEU A 147 -10.21 2.33 0.80
C LEU A 147 -9.73 2.29 -0.65
N PHE A 148 -8.51 1.81 -0.88
CA PHE A 148 -7.97 1.65 -2.22
C PHE A 148 -8.79 0.65 -3.05
N LEU A 149 -9.05 -0.54 -2.50
CA LEU A 149 -9.89 -1.57 -3.13
C LEU A 149 -11.30 -1.05 -3.44
N GLN A 150 -11.92 -0.29 -2.53
CA GLN A 150 -13.20 0.36 -2.81
C GLN A 150 -13.12 1.32 -4.00
N GLY A 151 -12.02 2.07 -4.13
CA GLY A 151 -11.74 2.92 -5.28
C GLY A 151 -11.68 2.13 -6.58
N LEU A 152 -10.95 1.01 -6.60
CA LEU A 152 -10.82 0.14 -7.77
C LEU A 152 -12.17 -0.43 -8.23
N ILE A 153 -12.96 -0.94 -7.27
CA ILE A 153 -14.29 -1.52 -7.55
C ILE A 153 -15.22 -0.46 -8.12
N LYS A 154 -15.22 0.76 -7.55
CA LYS A 154 -16.00 1.89 -8.08
C LYS A 154 -15.58 2.24 -9.50
N GLN A 155 -14.28 2.30 -9.79
CA GLN A 155 -13.79 2.61 -11.14
C GLN A 155 -14.21 1.52 -12.15
N LEU A 156 -14.08 0.24 -11.81
CA LEU A 156 -14.56 -0.86 -12.64
C LEU A 156 -16.07 -0.75 -12.92
N GLY A 157 -16.85 -0.40 -11.90
CA GLY A 157 -18.29 -0.18 -12.04
C GLY A 157 -18.64 0.99 -12.95
N ILE A 158 -17.84 2.06 -12.95
CA ILE A 158 -18.01 3.22 -13.84
C ILE A 158 -17.71 2.81 -15.29
N ILE A 159 -16.59 2.12 -15.53
CA ILE A 159 -16.20 1.67 -16.87
C ILE A 159 -17.27 0.76 -17.47
N ARG A 160 -17.78 -0.21 -16.70
CA ARG A 160 -18.80 -1.16 -17.17
C ARG A 160 -20.15 -0.53 -17.49
N ARG A 161 -20.47 0.66 -16.95
CA ARG A 161 -21.72 1.37 -17.24
C ARG A 161 -21.63 2.25 -18.49
N HIS A 162 -20.42 2.56 -18.96
CA HIS A 162 -20.17 3.49 -20.05
C HIS A 162 -19.43 2.90 -21.25
N GLY A 163 -19.04 1.63 -21.19
CA GLY A 163 -18.50 0.84 -22.31
C GLY A 163 -19.51 -0.19 -22.79
#